data_AF-A0A3B3RZ09-F1
#
_entry.id   AF-A0A3B3RZ09-F1
#
_cell.length_a   1.000
_cell.length_b   1.000
_cell.length_c   1.000
_cell.angle_alpha   90.00
_cell.angle_beta   90.00
_cell.angle_gamma   90.00
#
_symmetry.space_group_name_H-M   'P 1'
#
loop_
_entity.id
_entity.type
_entity.pdbx_description
1 polymer ?
#
loop_
_entity_poly.entity_id
_entity_poly.type
_entity_poly.pdbx_seq_one_letter_code
_entity_poly.pdbx_strand_id
1 'polypeptide(L)'
;MTTHSAFIDTPTLPLNPETKLLAAFKNDTHPDKVYLAGREYLGEDGQISVLPLTWKIKQQIGSDPTLGTEYPPGLGLPEFTRRVTELALGKDSQAIVENRVLGVQTVGFMGGVRLGTELLRRWYNRSVAWSGPVYVALPCHDSLVDTLKAAGILDVRQYRYWNAEQRVVSMDKLTEDLEQAPEHSVVMLSASAHCPTGADLSQQDWSALAEVMASRRLLPFFLLPAQGLCLGDPDQDAWPLRHYASLGLEFLCAQSFSHSFSLYGMTAMFSRSLQRFNNLSASVCK
;
A
#
# COMPACT_ATOMS: atom_id res chain seq x y z
N MET A 1 -25.40 42.95 -5.56
CA MET A 1 -24.16 42.53 -4.86
C MET A 1 -23.71 41.23 -5.50
N THR A 2 -22.64 41.26 -6.30
CA THR A 2 -22.05 40.05 -6.89
C THR A 2 -21.34 39.27 -5.79
N THR A 3 -21.86 38.11 -5.45
CA THR A 3 -21.23 37.17 -4.52
C THR A 3 -19.97 36.61 -5.18
N HIS A 4 -18.81 37.18 -4.83
CA HIS A 4 -17.50 36.66 -5.21
C HIS A 4 -17.21 35.38 -4.41
N SER A 5 -17.78 34.26 -4.83
CA SER A 5 -17.43 32.94 -4.30
C SER A 5 -16.28 32.37 -5.11
N ALA A 6 -15.20 31.96 -4.44
CA ALA A 6 -14.10 31.22 -5.05
C ALA A 6 -14.51 29.81 -5.54
N PHE A 7 -15.73 29.37 -5.21
CA PHE A 7 -16.25 28.04 -5.52
C PHE A 7 -17.39 28.04 -6.55
N ILE A 8 -17.67 29.17 -7.20
CA ILE A 8 -18.82 29.33 -8.10
C ILE A 8 -18.82 28.31 -9.26
N ASP A 9 -17.62 27.93 -9.72
CA ASP A 9 -17.42 26.99 -10.83
C ASP A 9 -16.83 25.64 -10.35
N THR A 10 -17.06 25.26 -9.09
CA THR A 10 -16.52 23.98 -8.58
C THR A 10 -17.21 22.81 -9.28
N PRO A 11 -16.48 21.96 -10.03
CA PRO A 11 -17.08 20.83 -10.71
C PRO A 11 -17.54 19.78 -9.69
N THR A 12 -18.77 19.29 -9.85
CA THR A 12 -19.24 18.12 -9.11
C THR A 12 -18.57 16.88 -9.69
N LEU A 13 -17.71 16.23 -8.90
CA LEU A 13 -17.09 14.98 -9.31
C LEU A 13 -18.14 13.85 -9.27
N PRO A 14 -18.22 13.01 -10.31
CA PRO A 14 -19.11 11.85 -10.28
C PRO A 14 -18.70 10.91 -9.16
N LEU A 15 -19.69 10.35 -8.46
CA LEU A 15 -19.43 9.29 -7.47
C LEU A 15 -18.72 8.12 -8.15
N ASN A 16 -17.66 7.62 -7.51
CA ASN A 16 -16.98 6.42 -7.97
C ASN A 16 -17.95 5.20 -7.94
N PRO A 17 -17.69 4.15 -8.73
CA PRO A 17 -18.58 2.99 -8.82
C PRO A 17 -18.88 2.35 -7.46
N GLU A 18 -17.88 2.26 -6.58
CA GLU A 18 -18.01 1.68 -5.24
C GLU A 18 -19.01 2.46 -4.36
N THR A 19 -18.95 3.80 -4.38
CA THR A 19 -19.87 4.65 -3.61
C THR A 19 -21.31 4.55 -4.15
N LYS A 20 -21.47 4.45 -5.47
CA LYS A 20 -22.80 4.23 -6.08
C LYS A 20 -23.37 2.88 -5.65
N LEU A 21 -22.55 1.83 -5.66
CA LEU A 21 -22.96 0.49 -5.24
C LEU A 21 -23.31 0.44 -3.75
N LEU A 22 -22.53 1.11 -2.89
CA LEU A 22 -22.84 1.21 -1.46
C LEU A 22 -24.17 1.95 -1.22
N ALA A 23 -24.43 3.03 -1.96
CA ALA A 23 -25.70 3.75 -1.88
C ALA A 23 -26.88 2.87 -2.32
N ALA A 24 -26.73 2.11 -3.41
CA ALA A 24 -27.72 1.14 -3.85
C ALA A 24 -27.99 0.06 -2.79
N PHE A 25 -26.93 -0.53 -2.22
CA PHE A 25 -27.05 -1.52 -1.15
C PHE A 25 -27.75 -0.96 0.10
N LYS A 26 -27.45 0.29 0.49
CA LYS A 26 -28.11 0.94 1.63
C LYS A 26 -29.60 1.17 1.38
N ASN A 27 -29.97 1.53 0.16
CA ASN A 27 -31.35 1.78 -0.24
C ASN A 27 -32.16 0.51 -0.50
N ASP A 28 -31.51 -0.63 -0.72
CA ASP A 28 -32.17 -1.92 -0.89
C ASP A 28 -32.83 -2.35 0.43
N THR A 29 -34.11 -2.71 0.38
CA THR A 29 -34.89 -3.16 1.54
C THR A 29 -35.03 -4.67 1.62
N HIS A 30 -34.46 -5.43 0.66
CA HIS A 30 -34.53 -6.88 0.65
C HIS A 30 -33.84 -7.45 1.91
N PRO A 31 -34.49 -8.38 2.66
CA PRO A 31 -33.95 -8.90 3.92
C PRO A 31 -32.63 -9.66 3.73
N ASP A 32 -32.48 -10.35 2.59
CA ASP A 32 -31.30 -11.17 2.28
C ASP A 32 -30.25 -10.45 1.41
N LYS A 33 -30.23 -9.11 1.41
CA LYS A 33 -29.24 -8.36 0.63
C LYS A 33 -27.82 -8.61 1.15
N VAL A 34 -26.86 -8.76 0.23
CA VAL A 34 -25.44 -8.99 0.56
C VAL A 34 -24.57 -7.96 -0.13
N TYR A 35 -23.61 -7.40 0.62
CA TYR A 35 -22.64 -6.44 0.10
C TYR A 35 -21.25 -7.10 -0.05
N LEU A 36 -20.91 -7.50 -1.27
CA LEU A 36 -19.63 -8.17 -1.59
C LEU A 36 -18.54 -7.21 -2.12
N ALA A 37 -18.83 -5.92 -2.19
CA ALA A 37 -17.86 -4.92 -2.63
C ALA A 37 -17.08 -4.29 -1.47
N GLY A 38 -17.51 -4.50 -0.23
CA GLY A 38 -16.77 -4.09 0.97
C GLY A 38 -15.44 -4.82 1.06
N ARG A 39 -14.43 -4.16 1.62
CA ARG A 39 -13.07 -4.70 1.76
C ARG A 39 -12.74 -5.06 3.20
N GLU A 40 -13.65 -4.74 4.11
CA GLU A 40 -13.56 -5.08 5.51
C GLU A 40 -13.83 -6.57 5.73
N TYR A 41 -13.11 -7.16 6.67
CA TYR A 41 -13.38 -8.52 7.11
C TYR A 41 -14.63 -8.52 7.99
N LEU A 42 -15.66 -9.22 7.53
CA LEU A 42 -16.94 -9.35 8.23
C LEU A 42 -16.99 -10.66 9.01
N GLY A 43 -17.59 -10.62 10.21
CA GLY A 43 -17.93 -11.80 10.99
C GLY A 43 -19.16 -12.51 10.43
N GLU A 44 -19.52 -13.64 11.04
CA GLU A 44 -20.72 -14.42 10.67
C GLU A 44 -22.03 -13.63 10.87
N ASP A 45 -22.00 -12.58 11.70
CA ASP A 45 -23.10 -11.64 11.94
C ASP A 45 -23.18 -10.51 10.89
N GLY A 46 -22.29 -10.51 9.90
CA GLY A 46 -22.20 -9.47 8.87
C GLY A 46 -21.62 -8.15 9.36
N GLN A 47 -21.11 -8.08 10.59
CA GLN A 47 -20.47 -6.89 11.15
C GLN A 47 -18.96 -6.93 10.94
N ILE A 48 -18.30 -5.76 10.96
CA ILE A 48 -16.84 -5.69 10.88
C ILE A 48 -16.25 -6.43 12.09
N SER A 49 -15.48 -7.47 11.82
CA SER A 49 -14.87 -8.29 12.86
C SER A 49 -13.63 -7.59 13.42
N VAL A 50 -13.66 -7.30 14.72
CA VAL A 50 -12.53 -6.74 15.46
C VAL A 50 -11.78 -7.89 16.12
N LEU A 51 -10.49 -8.02 15.80
CA LEU A 51 -9.64 -9.02 16.44
C LEU A 51 -9.65 -8.86 17.98
N PRO A 52 -9.85 -9.94 18.75
CA PRO A 52 -9.82 -9.87 20.22
C PRO A 52 -8.52 -9.24 20.76
N LEU A 53 -7.40 -9.49 20.08
CA LEU A 53 -6.12 -8.87 20.40
C LEU A 53 -6.15 -7.35 20.24
N THR A 54 -6.64 -6.85 19.10
CA THR A 54 -6.77 -5.42 18.83
C THR A 54 -7.66 -4.74 19.87
N TRP A 55 -8.76 -5.38 20.26
CA TRP A 55 -9.64 -4.89 21.32
C TRP A 55 -8.92 -4.80 22.67
N LYS A 56 -8.23 -5.87 23.07
CA LYS A 56 -7.46 -5.91 24.33
C LYS A 56 -6.38 -4.82 24.38
N ILE A 57 -5.64 -4.63 23.29
CA ILE A 57 -4.61 -3.58 23.19
C ILE A 57 -5.26 -2.20 23.28
N LYS A 58 -6.40 -1.96 22.62
CA LYS A 58 -7.13 -0.69 22.74
C LYS A 58 -7.54 -0.38 24.18
N GLN A 59 -8.00 -1.39 24.93
CA GLN A 59 -8.34 -1.21 26.35
C GLN A 59 -7.11 -0.91 27.20
N GLN A 60 -6.00 -1.62 26.97
CA GLN A 60 -4.73 -1.39 27.68
C GLN A 60 -4.22 0.03 27.43
N ILE A 61 -4.14 0.46 26.17
CA ILE A 61 -3.74 1.82 25.79
C ILE A 61 -4.68 2.85 26.41
N GLY A 62 -5.99 2.64 26.37
CA GLY A 62 -6.97 3.57 26.93
C GLY A 62 -6.90 3.72 28.46
N SER A 63 -6.27 2.77 29.15
CA SER A 63 -6.16 2.74 30.62
C SER A 63 -4.73 2.97 31.13
N ASP A 64 -3.75 3.11 30.25
CA ASP A 64 -2.35 3.27 30.61
C ASP A 64 -2.04 4.74 30.98
N PRO A 65 -1.80 5.06 32.26
CA PRO A 65 -1.57 6.43 32.72
C PRO A 65 -0.19 6.97 32.28
N THR A 66 0.69 6.12 31.75
CA THR A 66 2.02 6.51 31.29
C THR A 66 2.01 7.04 29.85
N LEU A 67 0.91 6.84 29.11
CA LEU A 67 0.78 7.34 27.75
C LEU A 67 0.45 8.84 27.75
N GLY A 68 1.49 9.65 27.57
CA GLY A 68 1.35 11.09 27.37
C GLY A 68 0.65 11.45 26.05
N THR A 69 0.00 12.61 26.03
CA THR A 69 -0.70 13.18 24.85
C THR A 69 0.24 14.02 23.96
N GLU A 70 1.53 13.69 23.97
CA GLU A 70 2.55 14.43 23.24
C GLU A 70 2.48 14.13 21.74
N TYR A 71 2.95 15.10 20.94
CA TYR A 71 3.11 14.88 19.51
C TYR A 71 4.10 13.75 19.26
N PRO A 72 3.79 12.79 18.37
CA PRO A 72 4.77 11.78 17.98
C PRO A 72 5.94 12.44 17.21
N PRO A 73 7.12 11.79 17.15
CA PRO A 73 8.22 12.27 16.32
C PRO A 73 7.81 12.37 14.85
N GLY A 74 8.50 13.22 14.08
CA GLY A 74 8.13 13.52 12.69
C GLY A 74 8.12 12.32 11.73
N LEU A 75 8.89 11.27 12.03
CA LEU A 75 8.89 10.01 11.26
C LEU A 75 7.96 8.94 11.82
N GLY A 76 7.23 9.25 12.90
CA GLY A 76 6.45 8.30 13.67
C GLY A 76 7.17 7.79 14.91
N LEU A 77 6.54 6.84 15.58
CA LEU A 77 7.08 6.20 16.78
C LEU A 77 8.27 5.30 16.40
N PRO A 78 9.49 5.51 16.94
CA PRO A 78 10.68 4.75 16.53
C PRO A 78 10.55 3.24 16.72
N GLU A 79 9.94 2.82 17.83
CA GLU A 79 9.68 1.39 18.07
C GLU A 79 8.67 0.82 17.08
N PHE A 80 7.67 1.61 16.67
CA PHE A 80 6.70 1.16 15.67
C PHE A 80 7.38 0.98 14.31
N THR A 81 8.08 1.99 13.82
CA THR A 81 8.74 1.92 12.50
C THR A 81 9.77 0.79 12.47
N ARG A 82 10.57 0.62 13.53
CA ARG A 82 11.50 -0.51 13.67
C ARG A 82 10.80 -1.87 13.56
N ARG A 83 9.75 -2.10 14.36
CA ARG A 83 9.02 -3.38 14.37
C ARG A 83 8.33 -3.69 13.05
N VAL A 84 7.79 -2.67 12.40
CA VAL A 84 7.12 -2.80 11.11
C VAL A 84 8.12 -3.15 10.01
N THR A 85 9.28 -2.49 10.00
CA THR A 85 10.37 -2.82 9.09
C THR A 85 10.91 -4.24 9.32
N GLU A 86 11.10 -4.65 10.59
CA GLU A 86 11.47 -6.03 10.94
C GLU A 86 10.45 -7.07 10.44
N LEU A 87 9.16 -6.75 10.52
CA LEU A 87 8.10 -7.64 10.04
C LEU A 87 8.14 -7.82 8.51
N ALA A 88 8.39 -6.73 7.77
CA ALA A 88 8.48 -6.77 6.31
C ALA A 88 9.77 -7.48 5.84
N LEU A 89 10.92 -7.06 6.36
CA LEU A 89 12.23 -7.51 5.85
C LEU A 89 12.79 -8.75 6.56
N GLY A 90 12.24 -9.12 7.71
CA GLY A 90 12.84 -10.09 8.63
C GLY A 90 13.86 -9.42 9.55
N LYS A 91 13.91 -9.86 10.81
CA LYS A 91 14.78 -9.27 11.85
C LYS A 91 16.26 -9.32 11.50
N ASP A 92 16.68 -10.38 10.82
CA ASP A 92 18.08 -10.63 10.45
C ASP A 92 18.43 -10.11 9.05
N SER A 93 17.57 -9.27 8.47
CA SER A 93 17.83 -8.65 7.16
C SER A 93 19.13 -7.85 7.19
N GLN A 94 20.03 -8.11 6.23
CA GLN A 94 21.28 -7.37 6.11
C GLN A 94 21.04 -5.87 5.96
N ALA A 95 19.98 -5.46 5.27
CA ALA A 95 19.64 -4.04 5.14
C ALA A 95 19.35 -3.38 6.51
N ILE A 96 18.75 -4.11 7.46
CA ILE A 96 18.52 -3.61 8.82
C ILE A 96 19.86 -3.55 9.58
N VAL A 97 20.64 -4.64 9.54
CA VAL A 97 21.94 -4.74 10.24
C VAL A 97 22.92 -3.66 9.77
N GLU A 98 22.91 -3.35 8.48
CA GLU A 98 23.76 -2.34 7.84
C GLU A 98 23.16 -0.91 7.91
N ASN A 99 22.02 -0.74 8.60
CA ASN A 99 21.34 0.55 8.78
C ASN A 99 20.99 1.24 7.44
N ARG A 100 20.58 0.46 6.43
CA ARG A 100 20.16 0.94 5.12
C ARG A 100 18.65 1.11 4.97
N VAL A 101 17.89 0.91 6.05
CA VAL A 101 16.42 1.01 6.03
C VAL A 101 15.93 2.23 6.78
N LEU A 102 15.01 2.98 6.15
CA LEU A 102 14.29 4.08 6.75
C LEU A 102 12.79 3.76 6.78
N GLY A 103 12.20 3.69 7.98
CA GLY A 103 10.76 3.57 8.18
C GLY A 103 10.11 4.92 8.51
N VAL A 104 8.99 5.23 7.86
CA VAL A 104 8.19 6.43 8.12
C VAL A 104 6.74 6.06 8.34
N GLN A 105 6.18 6.45 9.48
CA GLN A 105 4.78 6.25 9.79
C GLN A 105 3.88 7.19 8.96
N THR A 106 2.85 6.64 8.31
CA THR A 106 1.93 7.36 7.43
C THR A 106 0.46 7.11 7.78
N VAL A 107 -0.42 7.94 7.23
CA VAL A 107 -1.88 7.85 7.38
C VAL A 107 -2.47 7.16 6.15
N GLY A 108 -3.08 6.00 6.30
CA GLY A 108 -3.59 5.21 5.18
C GLY A 108 -2.49 4.55 4.33
N PHE A 109 -2.82 3.40 3.74
CA PHE A 109 -1.95 2.68 2.81
C PHE A 109 -1.60 3.59 1.64
N MET A 110 -2.62 4.29 1.13
CA MET A 110 -2.48 5.30 0.09
C MET A 110 -1.66 6.52 0.55
N GLY A 111 -1.59 6.84 1.84
CA GLY A 111 -0.70 7.89 2.34
C GLY A 111 0.77 7.47 2.27
N GLY A 112 1.07 6.19 2.51
CA GLY A 112 2.40 5.62 2.28
C GLY A 112 2.79 5.67 0.80
N VAL A 113 1.87 5.24 -0.08
CA VAL A 113 2.04 5.35 -1.54
C VAL A 113 2.27 6.79 -1.96
N ARG A 114 1.45 7.71 -1.46
CA ARG A 114 1.53 9.14 -1.77
C ARG A 114 2.87 9.74 -1.34
N LEU A 115 3.28 9.50 -0.09
CA LEU A 115 4.54 10.02 0.43
C LEU A 115 5.75 9.47 -0.33
N GLY A 116 5.78 8.16 -0.59
CA GLY A 116 6.84 7.54 -1.40
C GLY A 116 6.88 8.10 -2.82
N THR A 117 5.72 8.37 -3.41
CA THR A 117 5.62 8.97 -4.75
C THR A 117 6.07 10.43 -4.75
N GLU A 118 5.78 11.22 -3.72
CA GLU A 118 6.29 12.59 -3.59
C GLU A 118 7.80 12.62 -3.37
N LEU A 119 8.34 11.65 -2.60
CA LEU A 119 9.78 11.48 -2.44
C LEU A 119 10.44 11.21 -3.80
N LEU A 120 9.91 10.26 -4.55
CA LEU A 120 10.30 10.00 -5.93
C LEU A 120 10.26 11.31 -6.72
N ARG A 121 9.11 12.00 -6.76
CA ARG A 121 8.91 13.23 -7.57
C ARG A 121 9.95 14.31 -7.26
N ARG A 122 10.33 14.48 -6.00
CA ARG A 122 11.39 15.42 -5.59
C ARG A 122 12.77 15.03 -6.10
N TRP A 123 13.04 13.74 -6.30
CA TRP A 123 14.30 13.23 -6.82
C TRP A 123 14.36 13.16 -8.35
N TYR A 124 13.22 13.10 -9.04
CA TYR A 124 13.09 13.07 -10.52
C TYR A 124 13.91 14.13 -11.25
N ASN A 125 14.13 15.31 -10.64
CA ASN A 125 14.87 16.42 -11.22
C ASN A 125 16.24 16.68 -10.58
N ARG A 126 16.63 15.90 -9.56
CA ARG A 126 17.84 16.13 -8.77
C ARG A 126 18.88 15.02 -8.91
N SER A 127 18.50 13.84 -9.39
CA SER A 127 19.38 12.70 -9.58
C SER A 127 19.12 12.05 -10.94
N VAL A 128 20.18 11.55 -11.59
CA VAL A 128 20.08 10.68 -12.79
C VAL A 128 19.45 9.32 -12.44
N ALA A 129 19.32 8.98 -11.15
CA ALA A 129 18.85 7.69 -10.67
C ALA A 129 17.38 7.38 -10.99
N TRP A 130 16.53 8.38 -11.23
CA TRP A 130 15.16 8.18 -11.69
C TRP A 130 14.72 9.27 -12.66
N SER A 131 14.43 8.90 -13.90
CA SER A 131 13.96 9.79 -14.96
C SER A 131 12.83 9.20 -15.82
N GLY A 132 12.36 7.99 -15.49
CA GLY A 132 11.39 7.23 -16.28
C GLY A 132 9.95 7.29 -15.76
N PRO A 133 8.98 6.78 -16.54
CA PRO A 133 7.58 6.63 -16.13
C PRO A 133 7.42 5.73 -14.89
N VAL A 134 6.25 5.86 -14.25
CA VAL A 134 5.78 4.94 -13.21
C VAL A 134 4.83 3.92 -13.82
N TYR A 135 5.12 2.64 -13.65
CA TYR A 135 4.35 1.52 -14.15
C TYR A 135 3.42 0.95 -13.08
N VAL A 136 2.16 0.70 -13.42
CA VAL A 136 1.16 0.03 -12.56
C VAL A 136 0.57 -1.19 -13.27
N ALA A 137 0.15 -2.19 -12.51
CA ALA A 137 -0.47 -3.38 -13.07
C ALA A 137 -1.80 -3.05 -13.80
N LEU A 138 -2.12 -3.85 -14.81
CA LEU A 138 -3.45 -3.88 -15.43
C LEU A 138 -4.13 -5.22 -15.10
N PRO A 139 -5.22 -5.22 -14.30
CA PRO A 139 -5.79 -4.10 -13.53
C PRO A 139 -4.97 -3.77 -12.26
N CYS A 140 -5.25 -2.64 -11.62
CA CYS A 140 -4.69 -2.26 -10.31
C CYS A 140 -5.76 -1.62 -9.42
N HIS A 141 -5.41 -1.33 -8.16
CA HIS A 141 -6.28 -0.66 -7.20
C HIS A 141 -6.79 0.70 -7.72
N ASP A 142 -8.10 0.93 -7.67
CA ASP A 142 -8.78 2.08 -8.30
C ASP A 142 -8.16 3.44 -7.99
N SER A 143 -7.80 3.70 -6.73
CA SER A 143 -7.23 4.99 -6.31
C SER A 143 -5.73 5.15 -6.59
N LEU A 144 -5.04 4.11 -7.09
CA LEU A 144 -3.58 4.13 -7.23
C LEU A 144 -3.15 5.18 -8.25
N VAL A 145 -3.67 5.11 -9.46
CA VAL A 145 -3.33 6.05 -10.56
C VAL A 145 -3.62 7.50 -10.17
N ASP A 146 -4.78 7.76 -9.57
CA ASP A 146 -5.16 9.11 -9.13
C ASP A 146 -4.25 9.63 -8.02
N THR A 147 -3.83 8.75 -7.09
CA THR A 147 -2.86 9.11 -6.05
C THR A 147 -1.50 9.48 -6.63
N LEU A 148 -1.02 8.73 -7.64
CA LEU A 148 0.24 9.03 -8.33
C LEU A 148 0.17 10.36 -9.06
N LYS A 149 -0.92 10.60 -9.82
CA LYS A 149 -1.15 11.88 -10.51
C LYS A 149 -1.20 13.05 -9.55
N ALA A 150 -1.93 12.90 -8.46
CA ALA A 150 -2.05 13.93 -7.44
C ALA A 150 -0.70 14.20 -6.74
N ALA A 151 0.20 13.22 -6.67
CA ALA A 151 1.58 13.35 -6.18
C ALA A 151 2.53 14.04 -7.18
N GLY A 152 2.02 14.39 -8.38
CA GLY A 152 2.77 15.10 -9.41
C GLY A 152 3.46 14.19 -10.43
N ILE A 153 3.11 12.90 -10.49
CA ILE A 153 3.55 11.98 -11.54
C ILE A 153 2.69 12.20 -12.78
N LEU A 154 3.32 12.59 -13.90
CA LEU A 154 2.61 12.87 -15.15
C LEU A 154 2.58 11.68 -16.11
N ASP A 155 3.62 10.86 -16.12
CA ASP A 155 3.75 9.68 -16.99
C ASP A 155 3.52 8.40 -16.18
N VAL A 156 2.25 8.00 -16.08
CA VAL A 156 1.83 6.72 -15.48
C VAL A 156 1.46 5.77 -16.61
N ARG A 157 2.17 4.64 -16.69
CA ARG A 157 1.97 3.61 -17.71
C ARG A 157 1.49 2.32 -17.06
N GLN A 158 1.01 1.39 -17.88
CA GLN A 158 0.49 0.11 -17.44
C GLN A 158 1.36 -1.03 -17.96
N TYR A 159 1.47 -2.10 -17.18
CA TYR A 159 2.01 -3.39 -17.62
C TYR A 159 0.96 -4.47 -17.47
N ARG A 160 0.99 -5.46 -18.36
CA ARG A 160 0.05 -6.57 -18.40
C ARG A 160 0.32 -7.51 -17.24
N TYR A 161 -0.66 -7.64 -16.35
CA TYR A 161 -0.57 -8.51 -15.17
C TYR A 161 -1.55 -9.68 -15.24
N TRP A 162 -2.82 -9.42 -15.54
CA TRP A 162 -3.88 -10.44 -15.44
C TRP A 162 -4.18 -11.13 -16.77
N ASN A 163 -4.16 -12.47 -16.78
CA ASN A 163 -4.77 -13.26 -17.86
C ASN A 163 -6.23 -13.55 -17.52
N ALA A 164 -7.18 -12.88 -18.18
CA ALA A 164 -8.61 -13.10 -17.92
C ALA A 164 -9.12 -14.49 -18.33
N GLU A 165 -8.52 -15.10 -19.35
CA GLU A 165 -8.92 -16.43 -19.84
C GLU A 165 -8.45 -17.53 -18.89
N GLN A 166 -7.17 -17.46 -18.49
CA GLN A 166 -6.54 -18.46 -17.62
C GLN A 166 -6.72 -18.16 -16.12
N ARG A 167 -7.17 -16.95 -15.77
CA ARG A 167 -7.34 -16.46 -14.40
C ARG A 167 -6.07 -16.56 -13.55
N VAL A 168 -4.93 -16.27 -14.15
CA VAL A 168 -3.60 -16.28 -13.52
C VAL A 168 -2.82 -15.04 -13.90
N VAL A 169 -1.67 -14.84 -13.25
CA VAL A 169 -0.72 -13.80 -13.66
C VAL A 169 -0.11 -14.17 -15.01
N SER A 170 -0.04 -13.20 -15.93
CA SER A 170 0.58 -13.34 -17.24
C SER A 170 2.08 -13.04 -17.15
N MET A 171 2.88 -13.95 -16.60
CA MET A 171 4.31 -13.70 -16.38
C MET A 171 5.06 -13.33 -17.66
N ASP A 172 4.74 -13.98 -18.80
CA ASP A 172 5.37 -13.67 -20.09
C ASP A 172 5.10 -12.24 -20.55
N LYS A 173 3.83 -11.79 -20.46
CA LYS A 173 3.41 -10.45 -20.89
C LYS A 173 3.92 -9.37 -19.94
N LEU A 174 3.94 -9.68 -18.64
CA LEU A 174 4.51 -8.81 -17.61
C LEU A 174 5.99 -8.58 -17.91
N THR A 175 6.74 -9.66 -18.12
CA THR A 175 8.17 -9.61 -18.41
C THR A 175 8.45 -8.85 -19.70
N GLU A 176 7.71 -9.14 -20.77
CA GLU A 176 7.82 -8.43 -22.06
C GLU A 176 7.64 -6.91 -21.89
N ASP A 177 6.66 -6.46 -21.11
CA ASP A 177 6.40 -5.03 -20.88
C ASP A 177 7.52 -4.37 -20.07
N LEU A 178 8.06 -5.05 -19.05
CA LEU A 178 9.13 -4.51 -18.21
C LEU A 178 10.50 -4.54 -18.90
N GLU A 179 10.75 -5.53 -19.77
CA GLU A 179 11.88 -5.54 -20.69
C GLU A 179 11.77 -4.47 -21.78
N GLN A 180 10.63 -3.81 -21.95
CA GLN A 180 10.49 -2.66 -22.85
C GLN A 180 10.43 -1.33 -22.09
N ALA A 181 10.33 -1.38 -20.76
CA ALA A 181 10.31 -0.20 -19.93
C ALA A 181 11.64 0.58 -20.04
N PRO A 182 11.62 1.91 -20.15
CA PRO A 182 12.84 2.71 -20.07
C PRO A 182 13.64 2.40 -18.81
N GLU A 183 14.98 2.40 -18.90
CA GLU A 183 15.82 2.26 -17.72
C GLU A 183 15.46 3.33 -16.67
N HIS A 184 15.68 3.00 -15.41
CA HIS A 184 15.33 3.86 -14.28
C HIS A 184 13.83 4.06 -14.06
N SER A 185 12.93 3.40 -14.79
CA SER A 185 11.50 3.46 -14.46
C SER A 185 11.17 2.89 -13.08
N VAL A 186 10.08 3.39 -12.48
CA VAL A 186 9.54 2.85 -11.22
C VAL A 186 8.43 1.86 -11.55
N VAL A 187 8.40 0.71 -10.88
CA VAL A 187 7.37 -0.31 -11.07
C VAL A 187 6.64 -0.58 -9.76
N MET A 188 5.35 -0.28 -9.72
CA MET A 188 4.48 -0.58 -8.58
C MET A 188 4.11 -2.06 -8.60
N LEU A 189 4.44 -2.78 -7.52
CA LEU A 189 4.32 -4.24 -7.42
C LEU A 189 3.55 -4.62 -6.16
N SER A 190 2.45 -5.37 -6.28
CA SER A 190 1.81 -5.99 -5.11
C SER A 190 2.66 -7.16 -4.65
N ALA A 191 3.22 -7.07 -3.45
CA ALA A 191 4.06 -8.12 -2.87
C ALA A 191 3.22 -9.38 -2.56
N SER A 192 1.98 -9.18 -2.14
CA SER A 192 0.97 -10.22 -1.93
C SER A 192 -0.43 -9.59 -1.96
N ALA A 193 -1.46 -10.43 -2.08
CA ALA A 193 -2.86 -10.03 -2.12
C ALA A 193 -3.14 -8.93 -3.17
N HIS A 194 -2.69 -9.16 -4.42
CA HIS A 194 -2.90 -8.20 -5.50
C HIS A 194 -4.37 -7.80 -5.65
N CYS A 195 -4.67 -6.50 -5.57
CA CYS A 195 -6.02 -5.97 -5.77
C CYS A 195 -6.14 -5.37 -7.18
N PRO A 196 -7.14 -5.74 -8.00
CA PRO A 196 -8.36 -6.48 -7.63
C PRO A 196 -8.35 -8.00 -7.90
N THR A 197 -7.28 -8.58 -8.45
CA THR A 197 -7.33 -9.94 -9.01
C THR A 197 -7.22 -11.07 -7.98
N GLY A 198 -6.60 -10.81 -6.83
CA GLY A 198 -6.22 -11.83 -5.85
C GLY A 198 -5.13 -12.79 -6.32
N ALA A 199 -4.55 -12.59 -7.50
CA ALA A 199 -3.54 -13.46 -8.08
C ALA A 199 -2.15 -12.91 -7.83
N ASP A 200 -1.29 -13.74 -7.24
CA ASP A 200 0.08 -13.37 -6.87
C ASP A 200 1.10 -14.23 -7.61
N LEU A 201 2.32 -13.70 -7.75
CA LEU A 201 3.45 -14.38 -8.37
C LEU A 201 4.00 -15.48 -7.47
N SER A 202 4.50 -16.56 -8.06
CA SER A 202 5.25 -17.58 -7.33
C SER A 202 6.64 -17.05 -6.92
N GLN A 203 7.32 -17.72 -5.97
CA GLN A 203 8.70 -17.35 -5.62
C GLN A 203 9.66 -17.46 -6.81
N GLN A 204 9.41 -18.42 -7.71
CA GLN A 204 10.19 -18.56 -8.94
C GLN A 204 9.98 -17.36 -9.87
N ASP A 205 8.73 -16.94 -10.05
CA ASP A 205 8.40 -15.78 -10.88
C ASP A 205 8.97 -14.49 -10.28
N TRP A 206 8.92 -14.32 -8.96
CA TRP A 206 9.55 -13.20 -8.27
C TRP A 206 11.07 -13.17 -8.46
N SER A 207 11.72 -14.33 -8.47
CA SER A 207 13.17 -14.43 -8.72
C SER A 207 13.50 -14.00 -10.15
N ALA A 208 12.75 -14.50 -11.15
CA ALA A 208 12.90 -14.09 -12.54
C ALA A 208 12.62 -12.59 -12.73
N LEU A 209 11.61 -12.06 -12.05
CA LEU A 209 11.30 -10.63 -12.09
C LEU A 209 12.41 -9.78 -11.47
N ALA A 210 13.09 -10.26 -10.42
CA ALA A 210 14.22 -9.56 -9.83
C ALA A 210 15.38 -9.39 -10.82
N GLU A 211 15.63 -10.40 -11.65
CA GLU A 211 16.64 -10.34 -12.73
C GLU A 211 16.29 -9.28 -13.78
N VAL A 212 15.02 -9.21 -14.18
CA VAL A 212 14.53 -8.17 -15.10
C VAL A 212 14.69 -6.78 -14.48
N MET A 213 14.27 -6.60 -13.22
CA MET A 213 14.40 -5.32 -12.52
C MET A 213 15.86 -4.87 -12.43
N ALA A 214 16.77 -5.77 -12.06
CA ALA A 214 18.18 -5.48 -11.93
C ALA A 214 18.83 -5.13 -13.29
N SER A 215 18.60 -5.96 -14.31
CA SER A 215 19.18 -5.78 -15.64
C SER A 215 18.71 -4.48 -16.31
N ARG A 216 17.45 -4.09 -16.07
CA ARG A 216 16.84 -2.87 -16.61
C ARG A 216 16.95 -1.66 -15.70
N ARG A 217 17.63 -1.79 -14.54
CA ARG A 217 17.78 -0.74 -13.53
C ARG A 217 16.44 -0.12 -13.14
N LEU A 218 15.41 -0.95 -13.03
CA LEU A 218 14.07 -0.51 -12.62
C LEU A 218 14.02 -0.44 -11.11
N LEU A 219 13.28 0.53 -10.58
CA LEU A 219 13.09 0.73 -9.14
C LEU A 219 11.74 0.14 -8.69
N PRO A 220 11.75 -0.95 -7.91
CA PRO A 220 10.53 -1.51 -7.34
C PRO A 220 9.91 -0.57 -6.30
N PHE A 221 8.58 -0.41 -6.37
CA PHE A 221 7.78 0.14 -5.29
C PHE A 221 6.73 -0.90 -4.88
N PHE A 222 7.03 -1.62 -3.81
CA PHE A 222 6.17 -2.65 -3.27
C PHE A 222 4.94 -2.11 -2.55
N LEU A 223 3.84 -2.80 -2.77
CA LEU A 223 2.54 -2.61 -2.16
C LEU A 223 2.26 -3.86 -1.31
N LEU A 224 2.18 -3.71 0.02
CA LEU A 224 1.96 -4.81 0.95
C LEU A 224 0.71 -4.54 1.82
N PRO A 225 -0.50 -4.69 1.26
CA PRO A 225 -1.73 -4.21 1.88
C PRO A 225 -2.27 -5.08 3.04
N ALA A 226 -1.90 -6.36 3.08
CA ALA A 226 -2.52 -7.35 3.96
C ALA A 226 -1.55 -8.47 4.38
N GLN A 227 -0.33 -8.11 4.80
CA GLN A 227 0.69 -9.09 5.19
C GLN A 227 0.17 -10.04 6.29
N GLY A 228 0.36 -11.33 6.09
CA GLY A 228 -0.08 -12.43 6.95
C GLY A 228 -1.48 -12.96 6.63
N LEU A 229 -2.21 -12.34 5.70
CA LEU A 229 -3.57 -12.77 5.32
C LEU A 229 -3.64 -13.48 3.98
N CYS A 230 -2.63 -13.36 3.12
CA CYS A 230 -2.68 -13.96 1.79
C CYS A 230 -2.37 -15.47 1.86
N LEU A 231 -1.21 -15.84 2.39
CA LEU A 231 -0.80 -17.23 2.58
C LEU A 231 -0.99 -17.71 4.03
N GLY A 232 -1.51 -16.86 4.91
CA GLY A 232 -1.63 -17.13 6.34
C GLY A 232 -0.29 -17.07 7.10
N ASP A 233 0.78 -16.65 6.43
CA ASP A 233 2.13 -16.53 6.97
C ASP A 233 2.74 -15.17 6.57
N PRO A 234 3.01 -14.27 7.54
CA PRO A 234 3.57 -12.96 7.23
C PRO A 234 4.96 -13.02 6.60
N ASP A 235 5.74 -14.07 6.84
CA ASP A 235 7.07 -14.23 6.26
C ASP A 235 6.98 -14.58 4.77
N GLN A 236 6.01 -15.43 4.41
CA GLN A 236 5.77 -15.77 3.01
C GLN A 236 5.15 -14.60 2.22
N ASP A 237 4.21 -13.88 2.84
CA ASP A 237 3.57 -12.72 2.21
C ASP A 237 4.56 -11.56 1.92
N ALA A 238 5.67 -11.48 2.67
CA ALA A 238 6.72 -10.50 2.45
C ALA A 238 7.99 -11.07 1.80
N TRP A 239 7.95 -12.34 1.38
CA TRP A 239 9.06 -13.01 0.72
C TRP A 239 9.72 -12.20 -0.41
N PRO A 240 8.99 -11.57 -1.36
CA PRO A 240 9.63 -10.79 -2.42
C PRO A 240 10.46 -9.62 -1.91
N LEU A 241 10.02 -8.92 -0.85
CA LEU A 241 10.80 -7.82 -0.26
C LEU A 241 12.13 -8.35 0.31
N ARG A 242 12.07 -9.50 0.99
CA ARG A 242 13.26 -10.14 1.59
C ARG A 242 14.23 -10.62 0.53
N HIS A 243 13.70 -11.22 -0.53
CA HIS A 243 14.49 -11.67 -1.67
C HIS A 243 15.21 -10.50 -2.34
N TYR A 244 14.49 -9.42 -2.68
CA TYR A 244 15.07 -8.23 -3.31
C TYR A 244 16.11 -7.55 -2.41
N ALA A 245 15.84 -7.45 -1.10
CA ALA A 245 16.80 -6.92 -0.14
C ALA A 245 18.08 -7.79 -0.05
N SER A 246 17.94 -9.13 -0.13
CA SER A 246 19.08 -10.05 -0.11
C SER A 246 19.97 -9.95 -1.36
N LEU A 247 19.38 -9.54 -2.48
CA LEU A 247 20.11 -9.24 -3.73
C LEU A 247 20.76 -7.85 -3.72
N GLY A 248 20.54 -7.05 -2.67
CA GLY A 248 21.03 -5.68 -2.58
C GLY A 248 20.29 -4.70 -3.49
N LEU A 249 19.07 -5.03 -3.94
CA LEU A 249 18.26 -4.14 -4.75
C LEU A 249 17.60 -3.08 -3.88
N GLU A 250 17.67 -1.82 -4.31
CA GLU A 250 16.97 -0.70 -3.69
C GLU A 250 15.47 -0.76 -4.01
N PHE A 251 14.62 -0.45 -3.04
CA PHE A 251 13.17 -0.37 -3.27
C PHE A 251 12.44 0.51 -2.24
N LEU A 252 11.23 0.93 -2.61
CA LEU A 252 10.24 1.48 -1.69
C LEU A 252 9.21 0.41 -1.34
N CYS A 253 8.62 0.51 -0.15
CA CYS A 253 7.49 -0.33 0.25
C CYS A 253 6.45 0.50 0.99
N ALA A 254 5.19 0.45 0.54
CA ALA A 254 4.03 0.91 1.30
C ALA A 254 3.36 -0.31 1.94
N GLN A 255 3.33 -0.35 3.27
CA GLN A 255 2.77 -1.47 4.03
C GLN A 255 1.50 -1.07 4.77
N SER A 256 0.54 -2.00 4.84
CA SER A 256 -0.71 -1.78 5.56
C SER A 256 -1.05 -2.79 6.63
N PHE A 257 -1.72 -2.28 7.66
CA PHE A 257 -2.23 -3.01 8.82
C PHE A 257 -3.76 -2.90 8.96
N SER A 258 -4.44 -2.22 8.03
CA SER A 258 -5.89 -2.06 8.06
C SER A 258 -6.60 -3.42 8.02
N HIS A 259 -6.15 -4.35 7.17
CA HIS A 259 -6.72 -5.69 7.10
C HIS A 259 -6.14 -6.61 8.19
N SER A 260 -4.81 -6.68 8.33
CA SER A 260 -4.15 -7.61 9.26
C SER A 260 -4.51 -7.38 10.73
N PHE A 261 -4.90 -6.16 11.11
CA PHE A 261 -5.29 -5.82 12.50
C PHE A 261 -6.73 -5.31 12.65
N SER A 262 -7.56 -5.38 11.60
CA SER A 262 -8.90 -4.78 11.53
C SER A 262 -8.92 -3.28 11.90
N LEU A 263 -7.94 -2.52 11.39
CA LEU A 263 -7.75 -1.09 11.67
C LEU A 263 -8.16 -0.20 10.49
N TYR A 264 -9.34 -0.45 9.90
CA TYR A 264 -9.81 0.23 8.69
C TYR A 264 -10.01 1.74 8.84
N GLY A 265 -10.71 2.18 9.89
CA GLY A 265 -11.12 3.57 10.09
C GLY A 265 -10.27 4.38 11.07
N MET A 266 -9.16 3.83 11.57
CA MET A 266 -8.35 4.53 12.58
C MET A 266 -7.64 5.78 12.03
N THR A 267 -7.67 5.98 10.71
CA THR A 267 -7.24 7.18 9.99
C THR A 267 -8.23 8.35 10.04
N ALA A 268 -9.51 8.13 10.37
CA ALA A 268 -10.56 9.16 10.28
C ALA A 268 -10.93 9.85 11.62
N MET A 269 -10.37 9.43 12.76
CA MET A 269 -10.66 10.09 14.05
C MET A 269 -9.61 11.16 14.38
N PHE A 270 -9.96 12.42 14.07
CA PHE A 270 -9.33 13.63 14.60
C PHE A 270 -9.68 13.81 16.10
N SER A 271 -9.25 12.86 16.93
CA SER A 271 -9.31 12.97 18.39
C SER A 271 -7.89 12.94 18.93
N ARG A 272 -7.55 13.93 19.77
CA ARG A 272 -6.21 14.20 20.33
C ARG A 272 -5.59 13.02 21.10
N SER A 273 -6.37 11.98 21.43
CA SER A 273 -5.90 10.75 22.08
C SER A 273 -5.57 9.60 21.11
N LEU A 274 -5.94 9.72 19.83
CA LEU A 274 -5.87 8.62 18.85
C LEU A 274 -4.73 8.74 17.82
N GLN A 275 -3.85 9.74 17.91
CA GLN A 275 -2.73 9.93 16.98
C GLN A 275 -1.71 8.77 16.98
N ARG A 276 -1.69 7.91 18.02
CA ARG A 276 -0.85 6.70 18.09
C ARG A 276 -1.45 5.48 17.37
N PHE A 277 -2.64 5.58 16.80
CA PHE A 277 -3.30 4.47 16.09
C PHE A 277 -3.14 4.53 14.56
N ASN A 278 -2.44 5.54 14.03
CA ASN A 278 -2.15 5.68 12.60
C ASN A 278 -1.02 4.72 12.19
N ASN A 279 -1.31 3.43 12.10
CA ASN A 279 -0.26 2.43 11.97
C ASN A 279 -0.06 2.00 10.53
N LEU A 280 0.82 2.67 9.77
CA LEU A 280 1.24 2.27 8.42
C LEU A 280 2.65 2.79 8.17
N SER A 281 3.52 2.01 7.54
CA SER A 281 4.91 2.41 7.29
C SER A 281 5.20 2.48 5.80
N ALA A 282 5.86 3.56 5.38
CA ALA A 282 6.66 3.55 4.17
C ALA A 282 8.09 3.17 4.58
N SER A 283 8.57 2.02 4.12
CA SER A 283 9.96 1.61 4.31
C SER A 283 10.72 1.89 3.02
N VAL A 284 11.79 2.68 3.08
CA VAL A 284 12.76 2.85 2.00
C VAL A 284 13.96 1.98 2.37
N CYS A 285 14.22 0.96 1.57
CA CYS A 285 15.47 0.20 1.64
C CYS A 285 16.43 0.79 0.61
N LYS A 286 17.50 1.44 1.08
CA LYS A 286 18.69 1.74 0.29
C LYS A 286 19.65 0.56 0.30
#